data_AF-A0A1X7TAY2-F1
#
_entry.id   AF-A0A1X7TAY2-F1
#
_cell.length_a   1.000
_cell.length_b   1.000
_cell.length_c   1.000
_cell.angle_alpha   90.00
_cell.angle_beta   90.00
_cell.angle_gamma   90.00
#
_symmetry.space_group_name_H-M   'P 1'
#
loop_
_entity.id
_entity.type
_entity.pdbx_description
1 polymer ?
#
loop_
_entity_poly.entity_id
_entity_poly.type
_entity_poly.pdbx_seq_one_letter_code
_entity_poly.pdbx_strand_id
1 'polypeptide(L)'
;MYTLSAFNSSLIVLVNIYTDEFNNWQDTRVYANDAMQVSIFVSVNYNGDTDEGILDQIKGYVQENVVIYTLDDGKVILDTSKWKKSKEGNSFHHDIDHAGNSIPGTVSDIRAPLYFTVPVGSEGEHRWIAKLDEKETSTSTPVTITVQKFSATSGDVEIVNKAATPCNQMRALKYKDGVFPDVQKLVKLVDYKGIKFLSSADKAWVSMIHSSKGHKMGVFVEYKQTQKIRVAKPGHEYFPHEMIKKDLGGSGDRNILHCGCCDDSLDFTLAEVEEVWNEGIAMLMAHHSSLEMIKYYSSLAVSTNYNNFEMNDFLIEDNFGNRMTCHINWNKDSGWWGNWAVSTITVVYP
;
A
#
# COMPACT_ATOMS: atom_id res chain seq x y z
N MET A 1 22.01 -10.22 -45.34
CA MET A 1 22.75 -9.46 -44.32
C MET A 1 21.84 -8.31 -43.94
N TYR A 2 21.08 -8.44 -42.86
CA TYR A 2 20.23 -7.36 -42.36
C TYR A 2 21.16 -6.35 -41.69
N THR A 3 21.27 -5.15 -42.26
CA THR A 3 21.86 -4.02 -41.54
C THR A 3 20.96 -3.72 -40.36
N LEU A 4 21.44 -3.97 -39.15
CA LEU A 4 20.86 -3.39 -37.94
C LEU A 4 20.86 -1.87 -38.17
N SER A 5 19.67 -1.28 -38.27
CA SER A 5 19.49 0.16 -38.27
C SER A 5 20.19 0.70 -37.02
N ALA A 6 21.12 1.64 -37.19
CA ALA A 6 21.79 2.28 -36.06
C ALA A 6 20.90 3.44 -35.57
N PHE A 7 20.65 3.50 -34.26
CA PHE A 7 19.91 4.59 -33.66
C PHE A 7 20.55 5.95 -33.98
N ASN A 8 19.68 6.89 -34.39
CA ASN A 8 20.05 8.26 -34.71
C ASN A 8 19.06 9.23 -34.04
N SER A 9 19.48 9.91 -32.98
CA SER A 9 18.63 10.82 -32.20
C SER A 9 18.11 12.02 -33.00
N SER A 10 18.80 12.45 -34.07
CA SER A 10 18.34 13.57 -34.92
C SER A 10 17.04 13.26 -35.69
N LEU A 11 16.62 12.00 -35.74
CA LEU A 11 15.37 11.56 -36.36
C LEU A 11 14.17 11.58 -35.38
N ILE A 12 14.41 11.92 -34.10
CA ILE A 12 13.37 12.06 -33.09
C ILE A 12 12.67 13.41 -33.27
N VAL A 13 11.34 13.40 -33.29
CA VAL A 13 10.51 14.60 -33.38
C VAL A 13 9.57 14.63 -32.19
N LEU A 14 9.72 15.64 -31.32
CA LEU A 14 8.80 15.87 -30.21
C LEU A 14 7.38 16.13 -30.74
N VAL A 15 6.42 15.35 -30.26
CA VAL A 15 5.00 15.47 -30.62
C VAL A 15 4.26 16.25 -29.54
N ASN A 16 4.16 15.68 -28.35
CA ASN A 16 3.41 16.26 -27.23
C ASN A 16 3.80 15.57 -25.89
N ILE A 17 3.08 15.90 -24.82
CA ILE A 17 3.19 15.31 -23.48
C ILE A 17 1.79 14.92 -23.00
N TYR A 18 1.70 13.76 -22.34
CA TYR A 18 0.43 13.13 -21.92
C TYR A 18 0.52 12.56 -20.50
N THR A 19 -0.62 12.21 -19.92
CA THR A 19 -0.73 11.52 -18.62
C THR A 19 -0.97 10.01 -18.74
N ASP A 20 -1.16 9.52 -19.97
CA ASP A 20 -1.43 8.11 -20.26
C ASP A 20 -0.55 7.57 -21.40
N GLU A 21 -0.15 6.31 -21.30
CA GLU A 21 0.71 5.64 -22.29
C GLU A 21 -0.03 5.38 -23.61
N PHE A 22 -1.32 5.10 -23.55
CA PHE A 22 -2.09 4.58 -24.69
C PHE A 22 -3.21 5.52 -25.16
N ASN A 23 -3.44 6.61 -24.42
CA ASN A 23 -4.46 7.60 -24.71
C ASN A 23 -3.85 8.99 -24.85
N ASN A 24 -4.66 9.92 -25.34
CA ASN A 24 -4.28 11.32 -25.51
C ASN A 24 -4.70 12.20 -24.32
N TRP A 25 -4.84 11.62 -23.14
CA TRP A 25 -5.18 12.36 -21.93
C TRP A 25 -4.03 13.28 -21.54
N GLN A 26 -4.40 14.49 -21.14
CA GLN A 26 -3.45 15.50 -20.69
C GLN A 26 -3.79 15.97 -19.28
N ASP A 27 -4.75 15.36 -18.63
CA ASP A 27 -5.16 15.66 -17.26
C ASP A 27 -5.05 14.41 -16.39
N THR A 28 -4.72 14.59 -15.13
CA THR A 28 -4.67 13.53 -14.12
C THR A 28 -4.81 14.11 -12.72
N ARG A 29 -5.25 13.27 -11.77
CA ARG A 29 -5.39 13.62 -10.35
C ARG A 29 -4.50 12.72 -9.50
N VAL A 30 -3.77 13.32 -8.58
CA VAL A 30 -2.79 12.64 -7.70
C VAL A 30 -2.83 13.18 -6.28
N TYR A 31 -2.30 12.42 -5.31
CA TYR A 31 -2.22 12.84 -3.90
C TYR A 31 -0.86 13.48 -3.57
N ALA A 32 -0.88 14.60 -2.84
CA ALA A 32 0.30 15.21 -2.22
C ALA A 32 0.72 14.43 -0.97
N ASN A 33 1.51 13.37 -1.13
CA ASN A 33 1.85 12.48 -0.03
C ASN A 33 3.32 12.02 0.00
N ASP A 34 4.22 12.60 -0.81
CA ASP A 34 5.65 12.25 -0.91
C ASP A 34 5.95 10.78 -1.28
N ALA A 35 4.93 9.97 -1.60
CA ALA A 35 5.04 8.57 -2.00
C ALA A 35 4.53 8.33 -3.41
N MET A 36 3.33 8.84 -3.72
CA MET A 36 2.71 8.77 -5.04
C MET A 36 3.62 9.46 -6.05
N GLN A 37 3.73 8.87 -7.23
CA GLN A 37 4.31 9.53 -8.39
C GLN A 37 3.20 9.87 -9.36
N VAL A 38 3.29 11.03 -10.00
CA VAL A 38 2.57 11.29 -11.24
C VAL A 38 3.38 10.72 -12.40
N SER A 39 2.73 9.98 -13.29
CA SER A 39 3.32 9.51 -14.54
C SER A 39 2.95 10.48 -15.68
N ILE A 40 3.96 10.93 -16.42
CA ILE A 40 3.77 11.62 -17.68
C ILE A 40 4.48 10.85 -18.80
N PHE A 41 3.99 11.00 -20.02
CA PHE A 41 4.54 10.33 -21.19
C PHE A 41 4.91 11.38 -22.23
N VAL A 42 6.22 11.54 -22.43
CA VAL A 42 6.73 12.42 -23.49
C VAL A 42 6.62 11.65 -24.79
N SER A 43 5.85 12.20 -25.71
CA SER A 43 5.57 11.57 -26.98
C SER A 43 6.47 12.09 -28.09
N VAL A 44 7.03 11.17 -28.86
CA VAL A 44 7.88 11.47 -30.00
C VAL A 44 7.54 10.59 -31.20
N ASN A 45 7.78 11.09 -32.40
CA ASN A 45 7.87 10.27 -33.61
C ASN A 45 9.34 9.96 -33.90
N TYR A 46 9.58 8.83 -34.57
CA TYR A 46 10.89 8.44 -35.06
C TYR A 46 10.81 8.19 -36.56
N ASN A 47 11.61 8.91 -37.35
CA ASN A 47 11.60 8.82 -38.81
C ASN A 47 12.57 7.77 -39.38
N GLY A 48 13.21 6.96 -38.53
CA GLY A 48 14.03 5.81 -38.93
C GLY A 48 13.28 4.49 -38.79
N ASP A 49 13.94 3.40 -39.19
CA ASP A 49 13.41 2.05 -38.96
C ASP A 49 13.44 1.73 -37.45
N THR A 50 12.30 1.25 -36.93
CA THR A 50 12.12 0.94 -35.51
C THR A 50 12.01 -0.57 -35.30
N ASP A 51 12.83 -1.09 -34.39
CA ASP A 51 12.67 -2.41 -33.77
C ASP A 51 12.64 -2.25 -32.23
N GLU A 52 12.51 -3.35 -31.47
CA GLU A 52 12.46 -3.29 -30.00
C GLU A 52 13.73 -2.65 -29.39
N GLY A 53 14.91 -2.94 -29.93
CA GLY A 53 16.17 -2.37 -29.42
C GLY A 53 16.29 -0.87 -29.70
N ILE A 54 15.80 -0.42 -30.86
CA ILE A 54 15.73 0.99 -31.21
C ILE A 54 14.66 1.72 -30.39
N LEU A 55 13.52 1.08 -30.09
CA LEU A 55 12.48 1.64 -29.24
C LEU A 55 13.00 1.98 -27.84
N ASP A 56 13.76 1.07 -27.21
CA ASP A 56 14.37 1.30 -25.91
C ASP A 56 15.41 2.42 -25.94
N GLN A 57 16.21 2.50 -27.03
CA GLN A 57 17.18 3.58 -27.22
C GLN A 57 16.49 4.94 -27.40
N ILE A 58 15.36 4.99 -28.13
CA ILE A 58 14.54 6.21 -28.26
C ILE A 58 13.99 6.63 -26.89
N LYS A 59 13.35 5.71 -26.15
CA LYS A 59 12.81 6.01 -24.81
C LYS A 59 13.92 6.50 -23.86
N GLY A 60 15.06 5.81 -23.84
CA GLY A 60 16.22 6.18 -23.03
C GLY A 60 16.74 7.58 -23.37
N TYR A 61 16.90 7.90 -24.66
CA TYR A 61 17.31 9.23 -25.10
C TYR A 61 16.32 10.31 -24.67
N VAL A 62 15.01 10.10 -24.89
CA VAL A 62 13.98 11.07 -24.49
C VAL A 62 14.03 11.30 -22.98
N GLN A 63 14.08 10.25 -22.16
CA GLN A 63 14.13 10.37 -20.70
C GLN A 63 15.35 11.16 -20.19
N GLU A 64 16.49 11.05 -20.88
CA GLU A 64 17.75 11.72 -20.53
C GLU A 64 17.82 13.17 -20.96
N ASN A 65 17.23 13.52 -22.09
CA ASN A 65 17.44 14.82 -22.73
C ASN A 65 16.23 15.76 -22.61
N VAL A 66 15.05 15.25 -22.26
CA VAL A 66 13.86 16.10 -22.11
C VAL A 66 13.92 16.93 -20.82
N VAL A 67 13.56 18.21 -20.98
CA VAL A 67 13.37 19.17 -19.89
C VAL A 67 11.89 19.46 -19.73
N ILE A 68 11.38 19.35 -18.51
CA ILE A 68 9.99 19.72 -18.19
C ILE A 68 9.96 21.15 -17.67
N TYR A 69 9.03 21.95 -18.18
CA TYR A 69 8.74 23.29 -17.67
C TYR A 69 7.38 23.29 -17.00
N THR A 70 7.28 23.96 -15.85
CA THR A 70 5.99 24.38 -15.30
C THR A 70 5.59 25.73 -15.90
N LEU A 71 4.29 25.98 -16.00
CA LEU A 71 3.65 27.22 -16.42
C LEU A 71 3.03 28.00 -15.24
N ASP A 72 3.11 27.48 -14.02
CA ASP A 72 2.35 27.99 -12.86
C ASP A 72 2.81 29.40 -12.45
N ASP A 73 4.12 29.64 -12.47
CA ASP A 73 4.75 30.94 -12.20
C ASP A 73 5.39 31.52 -13.49
N GLY A 74 4.70 31.34 -14.62
CA GLY A 74 5.27 31.52 -15.95
C GLY A 74 6.11 30.30 -16.36
N LYS A 75 6.78 30.40 -17.51
CA LYS A 75 7.54 29.27 -18.08
C LYS A 75 8.91 29.12 -17.41
N VAL A 76 9.00 28.25 -16.42
CA VAL A 76 10.25 27.96 -15.69
C VAL A 76 10.51 26.46 -15.67
N ILE A 77 11.78 26.06 -15.58
CA ILE A 77 12.15 24.64 -15.51
C ILE A 77 11.55 24.06 -14.22
N LEU A 78 10.92 22.89 -14.31
CA LEU A 78 10.35 22.19 -13.17
C LEU A 78 11.45 21.90 -12.13
N ASP A 79 11.21 22.32 -10.89
CA ASP A 79 12.15 22.12 -9.80
C ASP A 79 12.21 20.64 -9.37
N THR A 80 13.20 19.92 -9.89
CA THR A 80 13.40 18.49 -9.60
C THR A 80 13.95 18.22 -8.20
N SER A 81 14.29 19.25 -7.41
CA SER A 81 14.59 19.08 -5.99
C SER A 81 13.31 18.88 -5.17
N LYS A 82 12.19 19.45 -5.64
CA LYS A 82 10.84 19.24 -5.10
C LYS A 82 10.17 18.05 -5.77
N TRP A 83 9.94 18.14 -7.07
CA TRP A 83 9.34 17.08 -7.89
C TRP A 83 10.40 16.07 -8.32
N LYS A 84 10.75 15.13 -7.43
CA LYS A 84 11.84 14.17 -7.68
C LYS A 84 11.54 13.34 -8.93
N LYS A 85 12.32 13.56 -9.99
CA LYS A 85 12.23 12.84 -11.28
C LYS A 85 12.78 11.42 -11.14
N SER A 86 12.07 10.45 -11.72
CA SER A 86 12.48 9.06 -11.88
C SER A 86 12.20 8.58 -13.30
N LYS A 87 13.02 7.63 -13.78
CA LYS A 87 12.78 6.90 -15.05
C LYS A 87 11.89 5.66 -14.85
N GLU A 88 11.72 5.24 -13.60
CA GLU A 88 10.96 4.05 -13.21
C GLU A 88 9.81 4.44 -12.29
N GLY A 89 8.65 3.83 -12.55
CA GLY A 89 7.50 3.93 -11.66
C GLY A 89 7.76 3.17 -10.37
N ASN A 90 7.13 3.62 -9.30
CA ASN A 90 7.11 2.90 -8.04
C ASN A 90 5.92 1.94 -7.97
N SER A 91 5.78 1.23 -6.85
CA SER A 91 4.73 0.22 -6.67
C SER A 91 3.33 0.80 -6.37
N PHE A 92 3.17 2.13 -6.39
CA PHE A 92 1.89 2.79 -6.14
C PHE A 92 1.20 3.14 -7.46
N HIS A 93 -0.12 3.35 -7.39
CA HIS A 93 -0.84 3.92 -8.52
C HIS A 93 -0.43 5.38 -8.77
N HIS A 94 -0.49 5.79 -10.04
CA HIS A 94 -0.04 7.11 -10.49
C HIS A 94 -1.17 8.06 -10.89
N ASP A 95 -2.42 7.59 -10.83
CA ASP A 95 -3.62 8.33 -11.23
C ASP A 95 -4.81 7.87 -10.39
N ILE A 96 -5.47 8.79 -9.70
CA ILE A 96 -6.64 8.52 -8.83
C ILE A 96 -7.85 8.04 -9.65
N ASP A 97 -8.01 8.55 -10.87
CA ASP A 97 -9.20 8.36 -11.71
C ASP A 97 -9.08 7.13 -12.59
N HIS A 98 -7.86 6.82 -13.02
CA HIS A 98 -7.60 5.82 -14.04
C HIS A 98 -6.75 4.65 -13.53
N ALA A 99 -6.46 4.56 -12.23
CA ALA A 99 -5.78 3.41 -11.65
C ALA A 99 -6.46 2.10 -12.06
N GLY A 100 -5.73 1.25 -12.79
CA GLY A 100 -6.23 -0.05 -13.27
C GLY A 100 -7.05 -0.03 -14.57
N ASN A 101 -7.19 1.13 -15.23
CA ASN A 101 -7.98 1.31 -16.45
C ASN A 101 -7.14 1.60 -17.71
N SER A 102 -5.85 1.25 -17.74
CA SER A 102 -5.03 1.36 -18.95
C SER A 102 -5.44 0.29 -19.97
N ILE A 103 -6.48 0.59 -20.76
CA ILE A 103 -6.86 -0.21 -21.92
C ILE A 103 -5.79 0.00 -22.99
N PRO A 104 -5.14 -1.06 -23.51
CA PRO A 104 -4.17 -0.94 -24.58
C PRO A 104 -4.82 -0.31 -25.82
N GLY A 105 -4.50 0.95 -26.06
CA GLY A 105 -4.80 1.68 -27.28
C GLY A 105 -3.68 1.54 -28.30
N THR A 106 -4.01 1.73 -29.58
CA THR A 106 -2.99 1.85 -30.63
C THR A 106 -2.68 3.32 -30.84
N VAL A 107 -1.54 3.77 -30.30
CA VAL A 107 -0.98 5.08 -30.62
C VAL A 107 0.13 4.92 -31.66
N SER A 108 0.24 5.87 -32.58
CA SER A 108 1.23 5.83 -33.66
C SER A 108 2.60 6.39 -33.24
N ASP A 109 2.65 7.05 -32.09
CA ASP A 109 3.83 7.70 -31.54
C ASP A 109 4.50 6.86 -30.44
N ILE A 110 5.76 7.17 -30.15
CA ILE A 110 6.55 6.51 -29.11
C ILE A 110 6.41 7.31 -27.82
N ARG A 111 5.84 6.67 -26.80
CA ARG A 111 5.61 7.24 -25.47
C ARG A 111 6.76 6.86 -24.53
N ALA A 112 7.57 7.84 -24.13
CA ALA A 112 8.64 7.67 -23.14
C ALA A 112 8.13 8.10 -21.76
N PRO A 113 8.05 7.17 -20.78
CA PRO A 113 7.51 7.48 -19.46
C PRO A 113 8.50 8.30 -18.62
N LEU A 114 7.98 9.21 -17.81
CA LEU A 114 8.69 9.89 -16.73
C LEU A 114 7.80 9.94 -15.50
N TYR A 115 8.41 9.77 -14.34
CA TYR A 115 7.70 9.75 -13.07
C TYR A 115 8.20 10.87 -12.19
N PHE A 116 7.31 11.55 -11.49
CA PHE A 116 7.65 12.62 -10.55
C PHE A 116 6.97 12.36 -9.21
N THR A 117 7.74 12.19 -8.14
CA THR A 117 7.17 12.07 -6.79
C THR A 117 6.44 13.35 -6.43
N VAL A 118 5.18 13.22 -6.01
CA VAL A 118 4.28 14.34 -5.72
C VAL A 118 4.59 14.88 -4.32
N PRO A 119 5.10 16.12 -4.18
CA PRO A 119 5.52 16.64 -2.88
C PRO A 119 4.33 16.89 -1.95
N VAL A 120 4.52 16.74 -0.65
CA VAL A 120 3.57 17.29 0.33
C VAL A 120 3.52 18.81 0.21
N GLY A 121 2.34 19.42 0.37
CA GLY A 121 2.17 20.87 0.28
C GLY A 121 2.14 21.41 -1.16
N SER A 122 2.08 20.52 -2.16
CA SER A 122 1.96 20.88 -3.57
C SER A 122 0.51 20.89 -4.07
N GLU A 123 -0.48 21.00 -3.18
CA GLU A 123 -1.89 21.02 -3.59
C GLU A 123 -2.21 22.11 -4.62
N GLY A 124 -3.07 21.80 -5.58
CA GLY A 124 -3.47 22.72 -6.63
C GLY A 124 -3.29 22.15 -8.02
N GLU A 125 -3.48 23.01 -9.02
CA GLU A 125 -3.29 22.67 -10.43
C GLU A 125 -1.86 23.01 -10.86
N HIS A 126 -1.18 22.06 -11.49
CA HIS A 126 0.16 22.23 -12.03
C HIS A 126 0.15 21.98 -13.54
N ARG A 127 0.64 22.94 -14.33
CA ARG A 127 0.56 22.87 -15.79
C ARG A 127 1.95 22.73 -16.40
N TRP A 128 2.22 21.61 -17.07
CA TRP A 128 3.55 21.26 -17.57
C TRP A 128 3.61 21.12 -19.09
N ILE A 129 4.76 21.51 -19.65
CA ILE A 129 5.13 21.27 -21.05
C ILE A 129 6.51 20.59 -21.12
N ALA A 130 6.78 19.87 -22.21
CA ALA A 130 8.07 19.26 -22.45
C ALA A 130 8.87 20.05 -23.48
N LYS A 131 10.19 20.08 -23.31
CA LYS A 131 11.15 20.55 -24.31
C LYS A 131 12.19 19.47 -24.56
N LEU A 132 12.40 19.13 -25.83
CA LEU A 132 13.44 18.21 -26.28
C LEU A 132 14.21 18.92 -27.38
N ASP A 133 15.52 19.08 -27.18
CA ASP A 133 16.39 19.90 -28.02
C ASP A 133 15.84 21.33 -28.22
N GLU A 134 15.59 21.74 -29.47
CA GLU A 134 15.07 23.05 -29.84
C GLU A 134 13.54 23.10 -29.93
N LYS A 135 12.84 21.98 -29.68
CA LYS A 135 11.38 21.85 -29.83
C LYS A 135 10.70 21.78 -28.46
N GLU A 136 9.51 22.35 -28.38
CA GLU A 136 8.68 22.33 -27.18
C GLU A 136 7.22 22.01 -27.51
N THR A 137 6.51 21.43 -26.54
CA THR A 137 5.07 21.18 -26.64
C THR A 137 4.28 22.47 -26.42
N SER A 138 3.02 22.50 -26.85
CA SER A 138 2.22 23.72 -26.81
C SER A 138 1.91 24.18 -25.39
N THR A 139 2.04 25.48 -25.13
CA THR A 139 1.59 26.14 -23.89
C THR A 139 0.06 26.27 -23.82
N SER A 140 -0.64 26.13 -24.95
CA SER A 140 -2.11 26.17 -25.00
C SER A 140 -2.76 24.84 -24.60
N THR A 141 -2.01 23.73 -24.68
CA THR A 141 -2.48 22.37 -24.33
C THR A 141 -1.42 21.66 -23.48
N PRO A 142 -1.07 22.21 -22.30
CA PRO A 142 -0.14 21.56 -21.39
C PRO A 142 -0.76 20.31 -20.80
N VAL A 143 0.08 19.46 -20.20
CA VAL A 143 -0.41 18.50 -19.22
C VAL A 143 -0.79 19.22 -17.94
N THR A 144 -1.95 18.90 -17.40
CA THR A 144 -2.50 19.44 -16.16
C THR A 144 -2.52 18.35 -15.09
N ILE A 145 -1.86 18.59 -13.98
CA ILE A 145 -1.79 17.68 -12.85
C ILE A 145 -2.52 18.35 -11.70
N THR A 146 -3.68 17.82 -11.33
CA THR A 146 -4.41 18.29 -10.15
C THR A 146 -3.97 17.50 -8.94
N VAL A 147 -3.24 18.17 -8.06
CA VAL A 147 -2.74 17.60 -6.81
C VAL A 147 -3.76 17.84 -5.70
N GLN A 148 -4.19 16.75 -5.08
CA GLN A 148 -5.15 16.75 -3.99
C GLN A 148 -4.48 16.46 -2.65
N LYS A 149 -4.99 17.10 -1.61
CA LYS A 149 -4.66 16.71 -0.24
C LYS A 149 -5.35 15.40 0.10
N PHE A 150 -4.61 14.44 0.62
CA PHE A 150 -5.23 13.27 1.25
C PHE A 150 -5.73 13.62 2.65
N SER A 151 -6.99 13.25 2.95
CA SER A 151 -7.58 13.41 4.27
C SER A 151 -8.48 12.22 4.58
N ALA A 152 -8.36 11.66 5.78
CA ALA A 152 -9.23 10.60 6.27
C ALA A 152 -9.50 10.79 7.77
N THR A 153 -10.67 10.36 8.20
CA THR A 153 -11.16 10.36 9.58
C THR A 153 -11.61 8.95 9.96
N SER A 154 -11.83 8.68 11.26
CA SER A 154 -12.37 7.37 11.67
C SER A 154 -13.78 7.08 11.12
N GLY A 155 -14.48 8.11 10.62
CA GLY A 155 -15.74 7.95 9.91
C GLY A 155 -15.59 7.32 8.52
N ASP A 156 -14.39 7.35 7.94
CA ASP A 156 -14.08 6.96 6.56
C ASP A 156 -13.60 5.51 6.42
N VAL A 157 -13.34 4.86 7.56
CA VAL A 157 -12.78 3.50 7.64
C VAL A 157 -13.70 2.63 8.51
N GLU A 158 -13.74 1.34 8.21
CA GLU A 158 -14.49 0.37 8.96
C GLU A 158 -13.79 -1.00 9.04
N ILE A 159 -14.25 -1.82 9.99
CA ILE A 159 -13.85 -3.21 10.13
C ILE A 159 -15.08 -4.06 9.86
N VAL A 160 -15.05 -4.86 8.80
CA VAL A 160 -16.18 -5.68 8.36
C VAL A 160 -15.86 -7.17 8.48
N ASN A 161 -16.88 -7.96 8.83
CA ASN A 161 -16.80 -9.42 8.85
C ASN A 161 -16.86 -9.98 7.42
N LYS A 162 -16.04 -10.99 7.13
CA LYS A 162 -15.94 -11.61 5.80
C LYS A 162 -16.27 -13.09 5.78
N ALA A 163 -15.42 -13.89 6.42
CA ALA A 163 -15.58 -15.33 6.52
C ALA A 163 -15.49 -15.75 7.99
N ALA A 164 -16.16 -16.83 8.36
CA ALA A 164 -16.18 -17.33 9.73
C ALA A 164 -15.96 -18.83 9.77
N THR A 165 -15.29 -19.28 10.82
CA THR A 165 -15.22 -20.66 11.27
C THR A 165 -15.87 -20.73 12.67
N PRO A 166 -16.00 -21.90 13.31
CA PRO A 166 -16.70 -22.01 14.60
C PRO A 166 -16.21 -21.05 15.69
N CYS A 167 -14.91 -20.72 15.72
CA CYS A 167 -14.33 -19.86 16.75
C CYS A 167 -13.52 -18.68 16.20
N ASN A 168 -13.35 -18.56 14.87
CA ASN A 168 -12.62 -17.46 14.25
C ASN A 168 -13.47 -16.69 13.25
N GLN A 169 -13.19 -15.40 13.13
CA GLN A 169 -13.82 -14.50 12.16
C GLN A 169 -12.72 -13.74 11.42
N MET A 170 -12.64 -13.99 10.11
CA MET A 170 -11.85 -13.17 9.20
C MET A 170 -12.55 -11.83 8.98
N ARG A 171 -11.77 -10.75 9.00
CA ARG A 171 -12.24 -9.37 8.91
C ARG A 171 -11.36 -8.57 7.98
N ALA A 172 -11.93 -7.55 7.34
CA ALA A 172 -11.18 -6.56 6.55
C ALA A 172 -11.24 -5.21 7.27
N LEU A 173 -10.08 -4.58 7.45
CA LEU A 173 -9.98 -3.15 7.72
C LEU A 173 -9.92 -2.42 6.36
N LYS A 174 -10.98 -1.70 6.00
CA LYS A 174 -11.13 -1.06 4.68
C LYS A 174 -11.67 0.37 4.80
N TYR A 175 -11.48 1.16 3.74
CA TYR A 175 -12.26 2.38 3.55
C TYR A 175 -13.74 2.02 3.37
N LYS A 176 -14.65 2.88 3.83
CA LYS A 176 -16.09 2.72 3.56
C LYS A 176 -16.40 2.99 2.09
N ASP A 177 -17.43 2.33 1.61
CA ASP A 177 -17.90 2.49 0.23
C ASP A 177 -18.29 3.96 -0.05
N GLY A 178 -17.87 4.48 -1.20
CA GLY A 178 -18.18 5.84 -1.65
C GLY A 178 -17.39 6.96 -0.99
N VAL A 179 -16.47 6.68 -0.07
CA VAL A 179 -15.60 7.72 0.52
C VAL A 179 -14.42 8.05 -0.40
N PHE A 180 -13.80 7.03 -0.97
CA PHE A 180 -12.72 7.11 -1.96
C PHE A 180 -13.10 6.32 -3.22
N PRO A 181 -12.41 6.50 -4.35
CA PRO A 181 -12.59 5.64 -5.52
C PRO A 181 -12.41 4.16 -5.16
N ASP A 182 -13.18 3.26 -5.77
CA ASP A 182 -13.17 1.82 -5.45
C ASP A 182 -11.80 1.15 -5.61
N VAL A 183 -10.95 1.75 -6.45
CA VAL A 183 -9.58 1.32 -6.70
C VAL A 183 -8.64 1.63 -5.52
N GLN A 184 -8.97 2.60 -4.66
CA GLN A 184 -8.17 2.98 -3.51
C GLN A 184 -8.46 2.08 -2.31
N LYS A 185 -7.45 1.32 -1.88
CA LYS A 185 -7.60 0.27 -0.87
C LYS A 185 -6.46 0.29 0.14
N LEU A 186 -6.80 0.05 1.41
CA LEU A 186 -5.82 -0.21 2.46
C LEU A 186 -5.11 -1.52 2.15
N VAL A 187 -3.79 -1.50 2.04
CA VAL A 187 -3.04 -2.69 1.58
C VAL A 187 -2.22 -3.35 2.68
N LYS A 188 -1.63 -2.60 3.61
CA LYS A 188 -0.78 -3.20 4.65
C LYS A 188 -0.58 -2.31 5.88
N LEU A 189 -0.15 -2.94 6.97
CA LEU A 189 0.55 -2.24 8.04
C LEU A 189 1.99 -1.93 7.60
N VAL A 190 2.44 -0.69 7.83
CA VAL A 190 3.84 -0.29 7.59
C VAL A 190 4.74 -0.91 8.66
N ASP A 191 4.27 -0.96 9.90
CA ASP A 191 4.92 -1.69 10.98
C ASP A 191 3.91 -2.49 11.79
N TYR A 192 4.20 -3.79 11.93
CA TYR A 192 3.38 -4.72 12.69
C TYR A 192 3.81 -4.69 14.15
N LYS A 193 2.83 -4.73 15.05
CA LYS A 193 3.04 -4.69 16.51
C LYS A 193 2.45 -5.91 17.18
N GLY A 194 3.06 -6.36 18.27
CA GLY A 194 2.61 -7.52 19.03
C GLY A 194 3.58 -8.70 18.99
N ILE A 195 3.04 -9.92 18.97
CA ILE A 195 3.83 -11.16 18.96
C ILE A 195 3.61 -11.91 17.65
N LYS A 196 4.71 -12.29 16.99
CA LYS A 196 4.74 -13.20 15.85
C LYS A 196 5.40 -14.52 16.25
N PHE A 197 4.78 -15.64 15.90
CA PHE A 197 5.23 -16.99 16.29
C PHE A 197 5.86 -17.73 15.10
N LEU A 198 7.20 -17.80 15.06
CA LEU A 198 7.95 -18.18 13.86
C LEU A 198 7.94 -19.67 13.52
N SER A 199 7.91 -20.57 14.51
CA SER A 199 8.09 -22.01 14.28
C SER A 199 6.87 -22.69 13.63
N SER A 200 5.73 -22.00 13.54
CA SER A 200 4.47 -22.59 13.07
C SER A 200 3.44 -21.60 12.53
N ALA A 201 3.65 -20.29 12.65
CA ALA A 201 2.65 -19.25 12.40
C ALA A 201 3.31 -17.92 11.99
N ASP A 202 4.27 -17.99 11.07
CA ASP A 202 5.13 -16.88 10.64
C ASP A 202 4.45 -15.88 9.69
N LYS A 203 3.11 -15.88 9.63
CA LYS A 203 2.32 -15.03 8.72
C LYS A 203 1.37 -14.09 9.44
N ALA A 204 1.33 -14.14 10.77
CA ALA A 204 0.33 -13.47 11.56
C ALA A 204 0.94 -12.82 12.80
N TRP A 205 0.42 -11.66 13.16
CA TRP A 205 0.82 -10.91 14.35
C TRP A 205 -0.33 -10.84 15.33
N VAL A 206 -0.15 -11.42 16.51
CA VAL A 206 -1.08 -11.25 17.63
C VAL A 206 -0.85 -9.87 18.22
N SER A 207 -1.76 -8.94 17.93
CA SER A 207 -1.68 -7.54 18.34
C SER A 207 -2.59 -7.21 19.52
N MET A 208 -3.54 -8.09 19.84
CA MET A 208 -4.36 -8.00 21.04
C MET A 208 -4.62 -9.39 21.61
N ILE A 209 -4.60 -9.50 22.94
CA ILE A 209 -5.12 -10.66 23.64
C ILE A 209 -5.69 -10.28 25.01
N HIS A 210 -6.86 -10.84 25.31
CA HIS A 210 -7.50 -10.78 26.62
C HIS A 210 -7.91 -12.17 27.08
N SER A 211 -6.97 -12.84 27.73
CA SER A 211 -7.17 -14.14 28.39
C SER A 211 -8.10 -14.04 29.60
N SER A 212 -8.12 -12.90 30.31
CA SER A 212 -8.94 -12.73 31.53
C SER A 212 -10.20 -11.90 31.32
N LYS A 213 -10.40 -11.34 30.12
CA LYS A 213 -11.51 -10.44 29.79
C LYS A 213 -12.08 -10.77 28.42
N GLY A 214 -12.87 -11.83 28.38
CA GLY A 214 -13.61 -12.22 27.18
C GLY A 214 -12.98 -13.34 26.35
N HIS A 215 -11.77 -13.81 26.70
CA HIS A 215 -11.04 -14.87 26.00
C HIS A 215 -10.99 -14.67 24.49
N LYS A 216 -10.39 -13.54 24.10
CA LYS A 216 -10.35 -13.08 22.72
C LYS A 216 -8.96 -12.65 22.29
N MET A 217 -8.74 -12.72 20.99
CA MET A 217 -7.47 -12.39 20.35
C MET A 217 -7.72 -11.61 19.07
N GLY A 218 -6.91 -10.58 18.86
CA GLY A 218 -6.87 -9.77 17.65
C GLY A 218 -5.56 -9.94 16.90
N VAL A 219 -5.68 -10.26 15.61
CA VAL A 219 -4.55 -10.65 14.77
C VAL A 219 -4.57 -9.86 13.48
N PHE A 220 -3.40 -9.39 13.04
CA PHE A 220 -3.19 -8.94 11.67
C PHE A 220 -2.48 -10.03 10.86
N VAL A 221 -2.97 -10.28 9.66
CA VAL A 221 -2.30 -11.15 8.68
C VAL A 221 -1.26 -10.31 7.93
N GLU A 222 -0.08 -10.85 7.69
CA GLU A 222 0.95 -10.15 6.94
C GLU A 222 0.55 -9.98 5.47
N TYR A 223 0.91 -8.83 4.91
CA TYR A 223 0.57 -8.45 3.54
C TYR A 223 0.89 -9.55 2.52
N LYS A 224 -0.06 -9.81 1.62
CA LYS A 224 -0.04 -10.85 0.58
C LYS A 224 0.06 -12.29 1.09
N GLN A 225 -0.07 -12.54 2.39
CA GLN A 225 -0.19 -13.91 2.91
C GLN A 225 -1.64 -14.38 2.76
N THR A 226 -1.85 -15.37 1.88
CA THR A 226 -3.18 -15.94 1.59
C THR A 226 -3.31 -17.41 1.97
N GLN A 227 -2.20 -18.11 2.20
CA GLN A 227 -2.20 -19.55 2.41
C GLN A 227 -1.92 -19.93 3.88
N LYS A 228 -2.79 -20.78 4.45
CA LYS A 228 -2.61 -21.46 5.75
C LYS A 228 -2.26 -20.47 6.87
N ILE A 229 -3.22 -19.59 7.18
CA ILE A 229 -3.05 -18.55 8.19
C ILE A 229 -3.18 -19.16 9.58
N ARG A 230 -2.11 -19.78 10.09
CA ARG A 230 -2.03 -20.19 11.50
C ARG A 230 -1.56 -19.00 12.34
N VAL A 231 -2.21 -18.75 13.47
CA VAL A 231 -1.82 -17.71 14.44
C VAL A 231 -0.76 -18.19 15.43
N ALA A 232 -0.94 -19.39 15.95
CA ALA A 232 0.04 -20.14 16.73
C ALA A 232 -0.39 -21.61 16.77
N LYS A 233 0.54 -22.49 17.14
CA LYS A 233 0.28 -23.90 17.44
C LYS A 233 -0.28 -24.01 18.86
N PRO A 234 -1.50 -24.53 19.04
CA PRO A 234 -2.11 -24.65 20.36
C PRO A 234 -1.22 -25.43 21.35
N GLY A 235 -1.03 -24.88 22.56
CA GLY A 235 -0.30 -25.52 23.66
C GLY A 235 1.21 -25.65 23.46
N HIS A 236 1.77 -25.13 22.38
CA HIS A 236 3.21 -25.11 22.17
C HIS A 236 3.88 -24.00 23.00
N GLU A 237 4.94 -24.35 23.73
CA GLU A 237 5.81 -23.40 24.41
C GLU A 237 6.82 -22.81 23.44
N TYR A 238 6.63 -21.54 23.13
CA TYR A 238 7.51 -20.77 22.27
C TYR A 238 8.62 -20.14 23.09
N PHE A 239 9.86 -20.41 22.69
CA PHE A 239 11.05 -19.80 23.25
C PHE A 239 11.39 -18.46 22.59
N PRO A 240 12.25 -17.62 23.19
CA PRO A 240 12.59 -16.31 22.63
C PRO A 240 13.06 -16.34 21.16
N HIS A 241 13.73 -17.41 20.74
CA HIS A 241 14.22 -17.57 19.37
C HIS A 241 13.14 -18.01 18.37
N GLU A 242 11.95 -18.38 18.84
CA GLU A 242 10.79 -18.78 18.03
C GLU A 242 9.73 -17.67 17.96
N MET A 243 10.03 -16.48 18.50
CA MET A 243 9.10 -15.37 18.53
C MET A 243 9.77 -14.06 18.13
N ILE A 244 9.00 -13.20 17.49
CA ILE A 244 9.35 -11.77 17.37
C ILE A 244 8.34 -10.99 18.20
N LYS A 245 8.84 -10.11 19.06
CA LYS A 245 8.03 -9.22 19.90
C LYS A 245 8.35 -7.78 19.52
N LYS A 246 7.33 -7.03 19.12
CA LYS A 246 7.45 -5.62 18.76
C LYS A 246 6.51 -4.78 19.62
N ASP A 247 7.04 -3.69 20.16
CA ASP A 247 6.33 -2.73 21.02
C ASP A 247 5.62 -3.35 22.24
N LEU A 248 6.17 -4.47 22.72
CA LEU A 248 5.60 -5.23 23.83
C LEU A 248 6.56 -5.30 25.03
N GLY A 249 6.31 -4.45 26.02
CA GLY A 249 6.92 -4.57 27.35
C GLY A 249 6.22 -5.65 28.18
N GLY A 250 6.99 -6.41 28.98
CA GLY A 250 6.41 -7.26 30.03
C GLY A 250 5.59 -8.47 29.54
N SER A 251 5.80 -8.94 28.30
CA SER A 251 5.13 -10.11 27.72
C SER A 251 5.79 -11.45 28.06
N GLY A 252 6.76 -11.44 28.99
CA GLY A 252 7.61 -12.59 29.34
C GLY A 252 8.71 -12.88 28.32
N ASP A 253 9.54 -13.88 28.60
CA ASP A 253 10.57 -14.40 27.70
C ASP A 253 9.99 -15.52 26.82
N ARG A 254 9.11 -16.36 27.41
CA ARG A 254 8.43 -17.48 26.74
C ARG A 254 6.92 -17.31 26.76
N ASN A 255 6.23 -17.86 25.77
CA ASN A 255 4.76 -17.82 25.70
C ASN A 255 4.17 -19.16 25.28
N ILE A 256 2.99 -19.48 25.83
CA ILE A 256 2.15 -20.59 25.36
C ILE A 256 0.78 -20.00 25.01
N LEU A 257 0.28 -20.27 23.81
CA LEU A 257 -1.11 -19.96 23.44
C LEU A 257 -1.96 -21.23 23.61
N HIS A 258 -2.80 -21.28 24.64
CA HIS A 258 -3.81 -22.32 24.79
C HIS A 258 -5.11 -21.84 24.19
N CYS A 259 -5.70 -22.68 23.34
CA CYS A 259 -6.86 -22.30 22.53
C CYS A 259 -7.38 -23.53 21.80
N GLY A 260 -8.61 -23.96 22.13
CA GLY A 260 -9.24 -25.13 21.51
C GLY A 260 -9.53 -24.97 20.02
N CYS A 261 -9.48 -23.74 19.50
CA CYS A 261 -9.86 -23.42 18.13
C CYS A 261 -8.83 -22.57 17.36
N CYS A 262 -7.60 -22.46 17.85
CA CYS A 262 -6.63 -21.60 17.19
C CYS A 262 -6.14 -22.19 15.85
N ASP A 263 -6.28 -23.50 15.68
CA ASP A 263 -6.08 -24.16 14.40
C ASP A 263 -7.28 -23.99 13.45
N ASP A 264 -8.49 -23.61 13.90
CA ASP A 264 -9.64 -23.32 12.99
C ASP A 264 -9.33 -22.15 12.03
N SER A 265 -8.25 -21.39 12.27
CA SER A 265 -7.77 -20.37 11.35
C SER A 265 -7.17 -20.98 10.06
N LEU A 266 -6.86 -22.28 10.08
CA LEU A 266 -6.41 -23.04 8.91
C LEU A 266 -7.56 -23.48 8.00
N ASP A 267 -8.80 -23.44 8.49
CA ASP A 267 -9.96 -23.87 7.72
C ASP A 267 -10.43 -22.80 6.73
N PHE A 268 -9.93 -21.57 6.86
CA PHE A 268 -10.11 -20.53 5.84
C PHE A 268 -9.42 -20.96 4.53
N THR A 269 -10.21 -20.97 3.46
CA THR A 269 -9.74 -21.23 2.11
C THR A 269 -8.91 -20.06 1.60
N LEU A 270 -8.04 -20.34 0.62
CA LEU A 270 -7.26 -19.30 -0.06
C LEU A 270 -8.17 -18.22 -0.65
N ALA A 271 -9.30 -18.60 -1.25
CA ALA A 271 -10.24 -17.67 -1.87
C ALA A 271 -10.86 -16.70 -0.84
N GLU A 272 -11.22 -17.20 0.35
CA GLU A 272 -11.74 -16.35 1.43
C GLU A 272 -10.69 -15.33 1.92
N VAL A 273 -9.43 -15.74 2.05
CA VAL A 273 -8.36 -14.82 2.46
C VAL A 273 -8.04 -13.81 1.36
N GLU A 274 -8.06 -14.23 0.09
CA GLU A 274 -7.90 -13.34 -1.06
C GLU A 274 -9.04 -12.33 -1.16
N GLU A 275 -10.29 -12.73 -0.94
CA GLU A 275 -11.44 -11.82 -0.91
C GLU A 275 -11.26 -10.72 0.15
N VAL A 276 -10.75 -11.07 1.34
CA VAL A 276 -10.47 -10.11 2.41
C VAL A 276 -9.39 -9.12 1.98
N TRP A 277 -8.26 -9.62 1.44
CA TRP A 277 -7.17 -8.76 0.95
C TRP A 277 -7.58 -7.89 -0.24
N ASN A 278 -8.50 -8.37 -1.07
CA ASN A 278 -9.05 -7.61 -2.18
C ASN A 278 -9.93 -6.45 -1.71
N GLU A 279 -10.39 -6.45 -0.45
CA GLU A 279 -11.16 -5.35 0.12
C GLU A 279 -10.36 -4.42 1.03
N GLY A 280 -9.38 -4.96 1.75
CA GLY A 280 -8.59 -4.17 2.68
C GLY A 280 -7.56 -5.01 3.44
N ILE A 281 -7.11 -4.50 4.58
CA ILE A 281 -6.11 -5.19 5.39
C ILE A 281 -6.76 -6.37 6.11
N ALA A 282 -6.23 -7.58 5.89
CA ALA A 282 -6.78 -8.79 6.51
C ALA A 282 -6.46 -8.88 8.00
N MET A 283 -7.51 -9.13 8.77
CA MET A 283 -7.49 -9.29 10.22
C MET A 283 -8.20 -10.59 10.60
N LEU A 284 -7.78 -11.19 11.71
CA LEU A 284 -8.46 -12.36 12.28
C LEU A 284 -8.79 -12.13 13.74
N MET A 285 -10.07 -12.31 14.06
CA MET A 285 -10.57 -12.43 15.41
C MET A 285 -10.65 -13.91 15.78
N ALA A 286 -10.17 -14.25 16.97
CA ALA A 286 -10.47 -15.53 17.61
C ALA A 286 -11.18 -15.29 18.95
N HIS A 287 -12.19 -16.10 19.24
CA HIS A 287 -12.86 -16.12 20.53
C HIS A 287 -13.17 -17.55 20.96
N HIS A 288 -12.76 -17.94 22.17
CA HIS A 288 -13.10 -19.24 22.72
C HIS A 288 -12.89 -19.24 24.23
N SER A 289 -13.73 -19.94 25.01
CA SER A 289 -13.61 -19.95 26.48
C SER A 289 -12.26 -20.46 27.00
N SER A 290 -11.55 -21.24 26.20
CA SER A 290 -10.22 -21.75 26.53
C SER A 290 -9.08 -20.87 26.00
N LEU A 291 -9.36 -19.72 25.36
CA LEU A 291 -8.33 -18.87 24.79
C LEU A 291 -7.60 -18.15 25.92
N GLU A 292 -6.34 -18.50 26.11
CA GLU A 292 -5.44 -17.89 27.06
C GLU A 292 -4.00 -17.91 26.55
N MET A 293 -3.24 -16.87 26.87
CA MET A 293 -1.80 -16.86 26.64
C MET A 293 -1.08 -16.76 27.97
N ILE A 294 -0.21 -17.74 28.23
CA ILE A 294 0.63 -17.77 29.42
C ILE A 294 1.98 -17.15 29.06
N LYS A 295 2.58 -16.42 30.00
CA LYS A 295 3.95 -15.90 29.87
C LYS A 295 4.86 -16.40 31.00
N TYR A 296 6.15 -16.57 30.70
CA TYR A 296 7.17 -16.98 31.67
C TYR A 296 8.38 -16.05 31.63
N TYR A 297 8.98 -15.75 32.79
CA TYR A 297 10.28 -15.08 32.91
C TYR A 297 11.37 -16.10 33.25
N SER A 298 12.57 -15.89 32.71
CA SER A 298 13.65 -16.86 32.54
C SER A 298 14.24 -17.55 33.78
N SER A 299 13.80 -17.34 35.03
CA SER A 299 14.50 -18.00 36.15
C SER A 299 13.78 -18.35 37.45
N LEU A 300 12.56 -17.88 37.77
CA LEU A 300 11.97 -18.19 39.09
C LEU A 300 10.46 -18.32 39.04
N ALA A 301 10.00 -19.49 39.52
CA ALA A 301 8.64 -19.88 39.89
C ALA A 301 7.52 -19.61 38.87
N VAL A 302 6.67 -20.62 38.74
CA VAL A 302 5.42 -20.70 37.97
C VAL A 302 4.43 -19.60 38.40
N SER A 303 4.74 -18.33 38.15
CA SER A 303 3.69 -17.33 38.03
C SER A 303 3.15 -17.46 36.61
N THR A 304 2.18 -18.37 36.44
CA THR A 304 1.31 -18.41 35.26
C THR A 304 0.50 -17.12 35.25
N ASN A 305 1.15 -16.03 34.88
CA ASN A 305 0.47 -14.78 34.66
C ASN A 305 -0.09 -14.84 33.24
N TYR A 306 -1.38 -14.55 33.13
CA TYR A 306 -1.97 -14.33 31.82
C TYR A 306 -1.27 -13.15 31.15
N ASN A 307 -0.90 -13.34 29.90
CA ASN A 307 -0.47 -12.27 29.04
C ASN A 307 -1.73 -11.63 28.47
N ASN A 308 -2.02 -10.42 28.93
CA ASN A 308 -3.07 -9.57 28.38
C ASN A 308 -2.40 -8.31 27.85
N PHE A 309 -2.67 -7.95 26.60
CA PHE A 309 -2.15 -6.75 25.99
C PHE A 309 -3.03 -6.28 24.83
N GLU A 310 -2.96 -4.98 24.53
CA GLU A 310 -3.65 -4.36 23.40
C GLU A 310 -2.69 -3.37 22.73
N MET A 311 -2.36 -3.62 21.47
CA MET A 311 -1.72 -2.63 20.61
C MET A 311 -2.82 -1.84 19.92
N ASN A 312 -2.84 -0.52 20.05
CA ASN A 312 -3.96 0.27 19.52
C ASN A 312 -3.58 1.08 18.29
N ASP A 313 -2.38 1.66 18.25
CA ASP A 313 -1.98 2.54 17.15
C ASP A 313 -1.20 1.78 16.08
N PHE A 314 -1.72 1.76 14.86
CA PHE A 314 -1.08 1.11 13.71
C PHE A 314 -0.90 2.09 12.56
N LEU A 315 0.30 2.13 12.01
CA LEU A 315 0.57 2.88 10.78
C LEU A 315 0.17 2.02 9.58
N ILE A 316 -0.80 2.48 8.82
CA ILE A 316 -1.34 1.79 7.64
C ILE A 316 -1.05 2.57 6.37
N GLU A 317 -0.89 1.84 5.26
CA GLU A 317 -0.61 2.38 3.93
C GLU A 317 -1.62 1.84 2.92
N ASP A 318 -2.07 2.70 2.01
CA ASP A 318 -2.91 2.33 0.86
C ASP A 318 -2.10 2.16 -0.44
N ASN A 319 -2.74 1.68 -1.50
CA ASN A 319 -2.12 1.46 -2.80
C ASN A 319 -1.77 2.75 -3.59
N PHE A 320 -2.07 3.92 -3.05
CA PHE A 320 -1.64 5.23 -3.56
C PHE A 320 -0.49 5.83 -2.72
N GLY A 321 -0.01 5.11 -1.72
CA GLY A 321 1.07 5.54 -0.83
C GLY A 321 0.61 6.51 0.26
N ASN A 322 -0.69 6.72 0.43
CA ASN A 322 -1.19 7.49 1.56
C ASN A 322 -0.98 6.70 2.85
N ARG A 323 -0.57 7.41 3.91
CA ARG A 323 -0.33 6.81 5.22
C ARG A 323 -1.19 7.46 6.29
N MET A 324 -1.63 6.65 7.23
CA MET A 324 -2.33 7.14 8.40
C MET A 324 -2.11 6.23 9.60
N THR A 325 -2.09 6.83 10.78
CA THR A 325 -2.16 6.11 12.04
C THR A 325 -3.62 5.85 12.36
N CYS A 326 -4.00 4.58 12.48
CA CYS A 326 -5.31 4.14 12.94
C CYS A 326 -5.23 3.65 14.37
N HIS A 327 -6.04 4.23 15.25
CA HIS A 327 -6.25 3.72 16.60
C HIS A 327 -7.40 2.72 16.61
N ILE A 328 -7.11 1.46 16.93
CA ILE A 328 -8.10 0.40 17.00
C ILE A 328 -8.61 0.28 18.44
N ASN A 329 -9.92 0.43 18.59
CA ASN A 329 -10.63 0.02 19.80
C ASN A 329 -11.07 -1.44 19.65
N TRP A 330 -10.35 -2.35 20.29
CA TRP A 330 -10.62 -3.79 20.31
C TRP A 330 -11.85 -4.19 21.13
N ASN A 331 -12.44 -3.25 21.87
CA ASN A 331 -13.48 -3.49 22.88
C ASN A 331 -14.65 -2.51 22.78
N LYS A 332 -15.01 -2.04 21.58
CA LYS A 332 -15.97 -0.95 21.38
C LYS A 332 -17.27 -1.12 22.18
N ASP A 333 -17.84 -2.31 22.17
CA ASP A 333 -19.14 -2.56 22.79
C ASP A 333 -19.06 -3.23 24.17
N SER A 334 -17.86 -3.32 24.78
CA SER A 334 -17.59 -3.93 26.10
C SER A 334 -18.05 -5.39 26.30
N GLY A 335 -18.70 -5.99 25.31
CA GLY A 335 -19.19 -7.37 25.34
C GLY A 335 -18.05 -8.40 25.38
N TRP A 336 -18.40 -9.59 25.88
CA TRP A 336 -17.52 -10.75 25.96
C TRP A 336 -16.83 -11.03 24.60
N TRP A 337 -17.58 -10.85 23.51
CA TRP A 337 -17.20 -11.10 22.13
C TRP A 337 -16.40 -9.97 21.46
N GLY A 338 -16.42 -8.75 22.04
CA GLY A 338 -15.65 -7.58 21.61
C GLY A 338 -15.77 -7.19 20.13
N ASN A 339 -16.70 -6.31 19.78
CA ASN A 339 -16.66 -5.67 18.46
C ASN A 339 -15.45 -4.72 18.36
N TRP A 340 -14.84 -4.67 17.18
CA TRP A 340 -13.69 -3.84 16.90
C TRP A 340 -14.10 -2.65 16.05
N ALA A 341 -13.47 -1.51 16.28
CA ALA A 341 -13.66 -0.35 15.43
C ALA A 341 -12.41 0.52 15.44
N VAL A 342 -12.27 1.33 14.40
CA VAL A 342 -11.33 2.45 14.40
C VAL A 342 -11.94 3.58 15.23
N SER A 343 -11.23 4.06 16.25
CA SER A 343 -11.69 5.19 17.06
C SER A 343 -11.21 6.52 16.51
N THR A 344 -9.95 6.59 16.10
CA THR A 344 -9.31 7.81 15.61
C THR A 344 -8.36 7.50 14.45
N ILE A 345 -8.23 8.48 13.56
CA ILE A 345 -7.31 8.44 12.42
C ILE A 345 -6.52 9.75 12.40
N THR A 346 -5.22 9.64 12.16
CA THR A 346 -4.33 10.76 11.91
C THR A 346 -3.55 10.50 10.63
N VAL A 347 -3.75 11.33 9.61
CA VAL A 347 -2.94 11.27 8.38
C VAL A 347 -1.48 11.62 8.70
N VAL A 348 -0.56 10.85 8.15
CA VAL A 348 0.89 11.07 8.30
C VAL A 348 1.56 10.98 6.93
N TYR A 349 2.69 11.66 6.77
CA TYR A 349 3.48 11.63 5.54
C TYR A 349 4.76 10.81 5.74
N PRO A 350 5.27 10.15 4.68
CA PRO A 350 6.46 9.29 4.70
C PRO A 350 7.76 9.91 5.23
#